data_AF-A0A1E1WNU1-F1
#
_entry.id   AF-A0A1E1WNU1-F1
#
_cell.length_a   1.000
_cell.length_b   1.000
_cell.length_c   1.000
_cell.angle_alpha   90.00
_cell.angle_beta   90.00
_cell.angle_gamma   90.00
#
_symmetry.space_group_name_H-M   'P 1'
#
loop_
_entity.id
_entity.type
_entity.pdbx_description
1 polymer ?
#
loop_
_entity_poly.entity_id
_entity_poly.type
_entity_poly.pdbx_seq_one_letter_code
_entity_poly.pdbx_strand_id
1 'polypeptide(L)'
;MAETAKELKSEDCDNNNASGDAKPMDIQQIKVNNYMKDRLRKYIKKLDDTSTSTTKEESEKTEADTFRQLYKPKLEGNMESYKKIPKFYFKIPRPDEVLAQKLREETRAQFLQKKSKELLDNSELKHLWSLLEKSNGSYSMANNDELMIDYLQFRKIR
;
A
#
# COMPACT_ATOMS: atom_id res chain seq x y z
N MET A 1 -42.43 -0.73 10.18
CA MET A 1 -42.85 -2.15 10.09
C MET A 1 -42.82 -2.57 8.63
N ALA A 2 -41.68 -3.09 8.19
CA ALA A 2 -41.48 -3.89 6.98
C ALA A 2 -40.01 -4.31 6.97
N GLU A 3 -39.69 -5.29 7.83
CA GLU A 3 -38.43 -6.03 7.78
C GLU A 3 -38.47 -6.94 6.55
N THR A 4 -37.49 -6.80 5.66
CA THR A 4 -37.19 -7.83 4.67
C THR A 4 -35.72 -8.18 4.79
N ALA A 5 -35.47 -9.21 5.61
CA ALA A 5 -34.19 -9.90 5.69
C ALA A 5 -33.84 -10.49 4.32
N LYS A 6 -32.68 -10.09 3.77
CA LYS A 6 -32.06 -10.80 2.64
C LYS A 6 -30.92 -11.64 3.18
N GLU A 7 -31.26 -12.92 3.33
CA GLU A 7 -30.38 -14.06 3.57
C GLU A 7 -29.48 -14.26 2.33
N LEU A 8 -28.19 -13.93 2.46
CA LEU A 8 -27.19 -14.24 1.44
C LEU A 8 -26.69 -15.67 1.69
N LYS A 9 -27.27 -16.59 0.92
CA LYS A 9 -26.85 -18.00 0.83
C LYS A 9 -25.44 -18.09 0.24
N SER A 10 -24.65 -18.95 0.86
CA SER A 10 -23.31 -19.38 0.43
C SER A 10 -23.35 -19.97 -0.98
N GLU A 11 -22.52 -19.43 -1.87
CA GLU A 11 -22.23 -20.07 -3.15
C GLU A 11 -21.27 -21.23 -2.90
N ASP A 12 -21.81 -22.45 -3.04
CA ASP A 12 -21.09 -23.70 -2.97
C ASP A 12 -20.01 -23.76 -4.05
N CYS A 13 -18.81 -24.21 -3.66
CA CYS A 13 -17.75 -24.56 -4.59
C CYS A 13 -18.18 -25.82 -5.37
N ASP A 14 -18.23 -25.72 -6.70
CA ASP A 14 -18.42 -26.86 -7.61
C ASP A 14 -17.39 -27.96 -7.34
N ASN A 15 -17.82 -29.00 -6.63
CA ASN A 15 -17.04 -30.19 -6.36
C ASN A 15 -17.22 -31.17 -7.53
N ASN A 16 -16.38 -31.04 -8.56
CA ASN A 16 -16.38 -31.91 -9.74
C ASN A 16 -15.80 -33.32 -9.45
N ASN A 17 -16.38 -34.03 -8.49
CA ASN A 17 -16.12 -35.46 -8.33
C ASN A 17 -17.30 -36.23 -8.94
N ALA A 18 -17.32 -36.26 -10.27
CA ALA A 18 -18.20 -37.13 -11.03
C ALA A 18 -17.89 -38.58 -10.67
N SER A 19 -18.89 -39.25 -10.10
CA SER A 19 -19.00 -40.69 -9.91
C SER A 19 -18.69 -41.42 -11.22
N GLY A 20 -17.45 -41.91 -11.36
CA GLY A 20 -17.06 -42.81 -12.43
C GLY A 20 -17.21 -44.26 -11.97
N ASP A 21 -18.07 -45.01 -12.66
CA ASP A 21 -18.30 -46.44 -12.47
C ASP A 21 -16.99 -47.23 -12.24
N ALA A 22 -16.90 -47.92 -11.11
CA ALA A 22 -15.76 -48.76 -10.76
C ALA A 22 -15.66 -49.94 -11.73
N LYS A 23 -14.79 -49.85 -12.74
CA LYS A 23 -14.34 -51.03 -13.50
C LYS A 23 -13.73 -52.04 -12.51
N PRO A 24 -14.03 -53.35 -12.64
CA PRO A 24 -13.39 -54.36 -11.80
C PRO A 24 -11.87 -54.29 -12.00
N MET A 25 -11.14 -53.91 -10.95
CA MET A 25 -9.69 -53.79 -11.00
C MET A 25 -9.05 -55.15 -11.36
N ASP A 26 -8.15 -55.14 -12.33
CA ASP A 26 -7.38 -56.32 -12.74
C ASP A 26 -6.61 -56.92 -11.55
N ILE A 27 -6.57 -58.25 -11.46
CA ILE A 27 -5.99 -59.01 -10.34
C ILE A 27 -4.51 -58.64 -10.15
N GLN A 28 -3.79 -58.35 -11.23
CA GLN A 28 -2.39 -57.91 -11.16
C GLN A 28 -2.28 -56.53 -10.49
N GLN A 29 -3.19 -55.62 -10.81
CA GLN A 29 -3.22 -54.27 -10.26
C GLN A 29 -3.58 -54.27 -8.76
N ILE A 30 -4.46 -55.17 -8.34
CA ILE A 30 -4.77 -55.40 -6.91
C ILE A 30 -3.52 -55.87 -6.16
N LYS A 31 -2.75 -56.80 -6.74
CA LYS A 31 -1.50 -57.30 -6.14
C LYS A 31 -0.45 -56.19 -6.00
N VAL A 32 -0.27 -55.38 -7.04
CA VAL A 32 0.65 -54.23 -7.01
C VAL A 32 0.21 -53.23 -5.94
N ASN A 33 -1.08 -52.91 -5.86
CA ASN A 33 -1.61 -51.99 -4.86
C ASN A 33 -1.39 -52.50 -3.43
N ASN A 34 -1.60 -53.79 -3.18
CA ASN A 34 -1.34 -54.39 -1.88
C ASN A 34 0.14 -54.34 -1.50
N TYR A 35 1.04 -54.64 -2.45
CA TYR A 35 2.48 -54.50 -2.24
C TYR A 35 2.88 -53.06 -1.89
N MET A 36 2.33 -52.07 -2.60
CA MET A 36 2.59 -50.65 -2.34
C MET A 36 2.07 -50.22 -0.97
N LYS A 37 0.87 -50.69 -0.58
CA LYS A 37 0.30 -50.45 0.75
C LYS A 37 1.18 -51.03 1.84
N ASP A 38 1.68 -52.25 1.68
CA ASP A 38 2.55 -52.89 2.68
C ASP A 38 3.89 -52.18 2.79
N ARG A 39 4.45 -51.73 1.66
CA ARG A 39 5.68 -50.94 1.64
C ARG A 39 5.49 -49.58 2.32
N LEU A 40 4.37 -48.91 2.08
CA LEU A 40 4.02 -47.65 2.73
C LEU A 40 3.83 -47.83 4.24
N ARG A 41 3.12 -48.87 4.67
CA ARG A 41 2.96 -49.20 6.10
C ARG A 41 4.30 -49.45 6.78
N LYS A 42 5.22 -50.16 6.13
CA LYS A 42 6.59 -50.35 6.64
C LYS A 42 7.36 -49.04 6.76
N TYR A 43 7.18 -48.11 5.82
CA TYR A 43 7.84 -46.81 5.86
C TYR A 43 7.28 -45.91 6.96
N ILE A 44 5.95 -45.83 7.10
CA ILE A 44 5.29 -45.09 8.19
C ILE A 44 5.74 -45.65 9.54
N LYS A 45 5.72 -46.98 9.71
CA LYS A 45 6.21 -47.61 10.94
C LYS A 45 7.66 -47.25 11.26
N LYS A 46 8.54 -47.22 10.24
CA LYS A 46 9.93 -46.77 10.42
C LYS A 46 10.02 -45.29 10.82
N LEU A 47 9.15 -44.42 10.32
CA LEU A 47 9.08 -43.01 10.69
C LEU A 47 8.60 -42.83 12.14
N ASP A 48 7.63 -43.63 12.56
CA ASP A 48 7.14 -43.67 13.95
C ASP A 48 8.25 -44.18 14.90
N ASP A 49 8.94 -45.27 14.53
CA ASP A 49 10.05 -45.85 15.30
C ASP A 49 11.26 -44.90 15.41
N THR A 50 11.47 -44.03 14.41
CA THR A 50 12.55 -43.03 14.39
C THR A 50 12.14 -41.68 14.99
N SER A 51 10.92 -41.56 15.54
CA SER A 51 10.37 -40.32 16.11
C SER A 51 10.42 -39.12 15.15
N THR A 52 10.42 -39.38 13.84
CA THR A 52 10.36 -38.36 12.79
C THR A 52 8.95 -38.18 12.22
N SER A 53 8.02 -39.02 12.66
CA SER A 53 6.59 -38.89 12.40
C SER A 53 6.06 -37.68 13.19
N THR A 54 5.90 -36.56 12.48
CA THR A 54 5.27 -35.36 13.03
C THR A 54 3.78 -35.47 12.82
N THR A 55 3.02 -35.22 13.88
CA THR A 55 1.56 -35.13 13.77
C THR A 55 1.19 -33.96 12.86
N LYS A 56 0.02 -34.02 12.22
CA LYS A 56 -0.47 -32.93 11.34
C LYS A 56 -0.41 -31.57 12.03
N GLU A 57 -0.76 -31.53 13.32
CA GLU A 57 -0.71 -30.30 14.13
C GLU A 57 0.72 -29.79 14.39
N GLU A 58 1.70 -30.68 14.56
CA GLU A 58 3.12 -30.30 14.70
C GLU A 58 3.70 -29.81 13.37
N SER A 59 3.27 -30.39 12.25
CA SER A 59 3.63 -29.90 10.91
C SER A 59 3.09 -28.49 10.68
N GLU A 60 1.84 -28.22 11.05
CA GLU A 60 1.24 -26.89 10.90
C GLU A 60 1.92 -25.85 11.82
N LYS A 61 2.27 -26.23 13.05
CA LYS A 61 3.03 -25.36 13.97
C LYS A 61 4.44 -25.07 13.45
N THR A 62 5.15 -26.10 12.98
CA THR A 62 6.51 -25.93 12.45
C THR A 62 6.53 -25.10 11.16
N GLU A 63 5.54 -25.25 10.28
CA GLU A 63 5.35 -24.38 9.11
C GLU A 63 5.11 -22.93 9.53
N ALA A 64 4.19 -22.68 10.46
CA ALA A 64 3.88 -21.34 10.96
C ALA A 64 5.08 -20.69 11.68
N ASP A 65 5.86 -21.47 12.43
CA ASP A 65 7.09 -21.03 13.07
C ASP A 65 8.17 -20.67 12.04
N THR A 66 8.34 -21.52 11.02
CA THR A 66 9.27 -21.31 9.91
C THR A 66 8.89 -20.06 9.11
N PHE A 67 7.60 -19.90 8.80
CA PHE A 67 7.07 -18.72 8.13
C PHE A 67 7.36 -17.45 8.93
N ARG A 68 7.06 -17.46 10.23
CA ARG A 68 7.38 -16.33 11.13
C ARG A 68 8.87 -16.02 11.19
N GLN A 69 9.74 -17.02 11.12
CA GLN A 69 11.18 -16.82 11.15
C GLN A 69 11.71 -16.21 9.85
N LEU A 70 11.24 -16.70 8.70
CA LEU A 70 11.69 -16.27 7.37
C LEU A 70 11.07 -14.94 6.94
N TYR A 71 9.78 -14.73 7.25
CA TYR A 71 9.03 -13.53 6.92
C TYR A 71 8.94 -12.53 8.06
N LYS A 72 9.73 -12.69 9.14
CA LYS A 72 9.96 -11.61 10.10
C LYS A 72 10.45 -10.41 9.29
N PRO A 73 9.66 -9.32 9.17
CA PRO A 73 10.13 -8.16 8.45
C PRO A 73 11.42 -7.73 9.14
N LYS A 74 12.51 -7.65 8.37
CA LYS A 74 13.78 -7.08 8.83
C LYS A 74 13.54 -5.59 9.09
N LEU A 75 12.85 -5.30 10.19
CA LEU A 75 12.66 -3.97 10.76
C LEU A 75 13.96 -3.45 11.41
N GLU A 76 15.04 -4.23 11.35
CA GLU A 76 16.42 -3.78 11.56
C GLU A 76 16.89 -2.88 10.40
N GLY A 77 16.08 -1.89 10.04
CA GLY A 77 16.67 -0.70 9.48
C GLY A 77 17.29 0.09 10.63
N ASN A 78 18.48 0.62 10.41
CA ASN A 78 19.18 1.44 11.39
C ASN A 78 18.24 2.58 11.86
N MET A 79 17.77 2.52 13.11
CA MET A 79 16.91 3.52 13.74
C MET A 79 17.47 4.93 13.60
N GLU A 80 18.79 5.06 13.55
CA GLU A 80 19.49 6.33 13.38
C GLU A 80 19.42 6.87 11.94
N SER A 81 19.30 5.99 10.95
CA SER A 81 19.06 6.37 9.55
C SER A 81 17.64 6.92 9.39
N TYR A 82 16.65 6.29 10.01
CA TYR A 82 15.25 6.73 9.94
C TYR A 82 14.99 8.07 10.63
N LYS A 83 15.86 8.51 11.54
CA LYS A 83 15.82 9.87 12.11
C LYS A 83 16.28 10.94 11.12
N LYS A 84 17.19 10.61 10.20
CA LYS A 84 17.75 11.55 9.22
C LYS A 84 16.88 11.70 7.98
N ILE A 85 16.08 10.68 7.65
CA ILE A 85 15.21 10.69 6.48
C ILE A 85 13.92 11.45 6.81
N PRO A 86 13.53 12.48 6.03
CA PRO A 86 12.27 13.17 6.20
C PRO A 86 11.08 12.22 6.12
N LYS A 87 10.09 12.41 7.00
CA LYS A 87 8.84 11.65 6.96
C LYS A 87 7.97 12.16 5.81
N PHE A 88 7.73 11.30 4.81
CA PHE A 88 6.88 11.61 3.66
C PHE A 88 5.40 11.28 3.90
N TYR A 89 5.13 10.37 4.83
CA TYR A 89 3.78 9.94 5.16
C TYR A 89 3.47 10.23 6.63
N PHE A 90 2.34 10.88 6.83
CA PHE A 90 1.73 11.05 8.14
C PHE A 90 0.37 10.35 8.10
N LYS A 91 0.15 9.43 9.04
CA LYS A 91 -1.11 8.72 9.16
C LYS A 91 -2.23 9.75 9.37
N ILE A 92 -3.28 9.66 8.55
CA ILE A 92 -4.46 10.51 8.70
C ILE A 92 -5.14 10.15 10.02
N PRO A 93 -5.47 11.12 10.89
CA PRO A 93 -6.23 10.87 12.11
C PRO A 93 -7.51 10.10 11.79
N ARG A 94 -7.84 9.14 12.65
CA ARG A 94 -9.06 8.34 12.48
C ARG A 94 -10.30 9.18 12.84
N PRO A 95 -11.50 8.84 12.35
CA PRO A 95 -12.71 9.66 12.55
C PRO A 95 -13.17 9.73 14.02
N ASP A 96 -12.74 8.81 14.86
CA ASP A 96 -12.91 8.82 16.32
C ASP A 96 -12.03 9.88 17.01
N GLU A 97 -10.91 10.27 16.40
CA GLU A 97 -9.95 11.25 16.93
C GLU A 97 -10.32 12.68 16.51
N VAL A 98 -11.47 13.17 16.97
CA VAL A 98 -12.03 14.48 16.57
C VAL A 98 -11.04 15.64 16.77
N LEU A 99 -10.31 15.67 17.89
CA LEU A 99 -9.35 16.73 18.18
C LEU A 99 -8.19 16.76 17.16
N ALA A 100 -7.62 15.59 16.85
CA ALA A 100 -6.51 15.49 15.90
C ALA A 100 -6.95 15.89 14.48
N GLN A 101 -8.18 15.56 14.11
CA GLN A 101 -8.76 16.01 12.85
C GLN A 101 -8.89 17.54 12.80
N LYS A 102 -9.41 18.16 13.87
CA LYS A 102 -9.57 19.62 13.93
C LYS A 102 -8.24 20.37 13.89
N LEU A 103 -7.23 19.90 14.63
CA LEU A 103 -5.89 20.48 14.59
C LEU A 103 -5.27 20.40 13.19
N ARG A 104 -5.47 19.29 12.47
CA ARG A 104 -5.03 19.15 11.08
C ARG A 104 -5.75 20.12 10.15
N GLU A 105 -7.07 20.24 10.28
CA GLU A 105 -7.90 21.17 9.50
C GLU A 105 -7.46 22.63 9.72
N GLU A 106 -7.25 23.02 10.98
CA GLU A 106 -6.79 24.36 11.36
C GLU A 106 -5.39 24.67 10.81
N THR A 107 -4.44 23.77 11.04
CA THR A 107 -3.05 23.92 10.56
C THR A 107 -3.02 24.04 9.03
N ARG A 108 -3.84 23.24 8.33
CA ARG A 108 -3.97 23.31 6.87
C ARG A 108 -4.53 24.66 6.42
N ALA A 109 -5.57 25.17 7.10
CA ALA A 109 -6.16 26.46 6.77
C ALA A 109 -5.14 27.60 6.94
N GLN A 110 -4.39 27.62 8.05
CA GLN A 110 -3.34 28.60 8.29
C GLN A 110 -2.21 28.52 7.26
N PHE A 111 -1.77 27.31 6.92
CA PHE A 111 -0.74 27.11 5.89
C PHE A 111 -1.19 27.65 4.53
N LEU A 112 -2.42 27.33 4.10
CA LEU A 112 -2.98 27.82 2.85
C LEU A 112 -3.14 29.34 2.87
N GLN A 113 -3.57 29.93 3.99
CA GLN A 113 -3.69 31.38 4.14
C GLN A 113 -2.32 32.07 4.07
N LYS A 114 -1.27 31.48 4.66
CA LYS A 114 0.10 32.00 4.53
C LYS A 114 0.56 31.93 3.08
N LYS A 115 0.33 30.81 2.40
CA LYS A 115 0.65 30.64 0.99
C LYS A 115 -0.14 31.58 0.07
N SER A 116 -1.40 31.86 0.38
CA SER A 116 -2.20 32.82 -0.37
C SER A 116 -1.72 34.25 -0.18
N LYS A 117 -1.13 34.59 0.96
CA LYS A 117 -0.50 35.91 1.20
C LYS A 117 0.88 36.05 0.55
N GLU A 118 1.59 34.94 0.31
CA GLU A 118 2.85 34.94 -0.48
C GLU A 118 2.58 35.17 -1.97
N LEU A 119 1.38 34.84 -2.46
CA LEU A 119 0.93 35.17 -3.81
C LEU A 119 0.55 36.65 -3.86
N LEU A 120 1.02 37.38 -4.87
CA LEU A 120 0.62 38.78 -5.05
C LEU A 120 -0.90 38.88 -5.19
N ASP A 121 -1.49 39.80 -4.44
CA ASP A 121 -2.89 40.13 -4.63
C ASP A 121 -3.13 40.94 -5.92
N ASN A 122 -4.39 41.11 -6.33
CA ASN A 122 -4.71 41.85 -7.56
C ASN A 122 -4.28 43.33 -7.49
N SER A 123 -4.22 43.92 -6.30
CA SER A 123 -3.83 45.31 -6.09
C SER A 123 -2.31 45.47 -6.17
N GLU A 124 -1.54 44.54 -5.62
CA GLU A 124 -0.09 44.42 -5.71
C GLU A 124 0.33 44.14 -7.15
N LEU A 125 -0.40 43.29 -7.88
CA LEU A 125 -0.19 43.06 -9.31
C LEU A 125 -0.40 44.34 -10.13
N LYS A 126 -1.49 45.08 -9.87
CA LYS A 126 -1.73 46.38 -10.51
C LYS A 126 -0.66 47.42 -10.16
N HIS A 127 -0.20 47.42 -8.91
CA HIS A 127 0.86 48.31 -8.45
C HIS A 127 2.19 47.98 -9.13
N LEU A 128 2.56 46.69 -9.21
CA LEU A 128 3.72 46.21 -9.94
C LEU A 128 3.63 46.59 -11.42
N TRP A 129 2.46 46.40 -12.04
CA TRP A 129 2.24 46.77 -13.44
C TRP A 129 2.44 48.28 -13.66
N SER A 130 1.94 49.12 -12.76
CA SER A 130 2.20 50.58 -12.80
C SER A 130 3.67 50.93 -12.56
N LEU A 131 4.38 50.21 -11.68
CA LEU A 131 5.82 50.41 -11.48
C LEU A 131 6.62 50.04 -12.72
N LEU A 132 6.27 48.92 -13.37
CA LEU A 132 6.89 48.45 -14.60
C LEU A 132 6.67 49.46 -15.73
N GLU A 133 5.45 49.96 -15.90
CA GLU A 133 5.13 50.99 -16.89
C GLU A 133 6.00 52.25 -16.71
N LYS A 134 6.27 52.64 -15.45
CA LYS A 134 7.12 53.79 -15.11
C LYS A 134 8.62 53.52 -15.28
N SER A 135 9.10 52.33 -14.92
CA SER A 135 10.53 51.97 -15.02
C SER A 135 10.96 51.63 -16.44
N ASN A 136 10.02 51.18 -17.27
CA ASN A 136 10.25 50.69 -18.62
C ASN A 136 10.05 51.75 -19.71
N GLY A 137 10.05 53.04 -19.37
CA GLY A 137 9.96 54.16 -20.32
C GLY A 137 11.04 54.22 -21.41
N SER A 138 11.86 53.19 -21.56
CA SER A 138 12.92 53.08 -22.56
C SER A 138 13.19 51.62 -22.99
N TYR A 139 12.19 50.79 -23.30
CA TYR A 139 12.45 49.66 -24.21
C TYR A 139 11.35 49.41 -25.24
N SER A 140 11.89 49.04 -26.41
CA SER A 140 11.30 48.91 -27.73
C SER A 140 10.05 48.04 -27.75
N MET A 141 8.98 48.59 -28.33
CA MET A 141 7.82 47.86 -28.86
C MET A 141 8.25 47.05 -30.10
N ALA A 142 9.25 46.18 -29.95
CA ALA A 142 9.74 45.32 -31.02
C ALA A 142 9.22 43.91 -30.78
N ASN A 143 7.98 43.73 -31.24
CA ASN A 143 7.35 42.46 -31.58
C ASN A 143 6.78 41.66 -30.41
N ASN A 144 5.45 41.59 -30.42
CA ASN A 144 4.54 40.87 -29.52
C ASN A 144 4.25 41.65 -28.24
N ASP A 145 2.96 41.80 -27.92
CA ASP A 145 2.36 42.61 -26.85
C ASP A 145 2.79 42.24 -25.40
N GLU A 146 3.96 41.63 -25.23
CA GLU A 146 4.51 41.19 -23.96
C GLU A 146 5.59 42.17 -23.47
N LEU A 147 5.29 42.85 -22.36
CA LEU A 147 6.27 43.66 -21.65
C LEU A 147 7.29 42.74 -20.95
N MET A 148 8.51 42.71 -21.45
CA MET A 148 9.64 41.98 -20.87
C MET A 148 10.55 42.92 -20.06
N ILE A 149 11.08 42.45 -18.93
CA ILE A 149 12.11 43.16 -18.16
C ILE A 149 13.42 42.37 -18.15
N ASP A 150 14.52 43.08 -18.38
CA ASP A 150 15.86 42.50 -18.23
C ASP A 150 16.25 42.36 -16.76
N TYR A 151 17.16 41.45 -16.45
CA TYR A 151 17.68 41.23 -15.09
C TYR A 151 18.24 42.51 -14.44
N LEU A 152 18.90 43.37 -15.24
CA LEU A 152 19.42 44.65 -14.78
C LEU A 152 18.30 45.65 -14.43
N GLN A 153 17.15 45.58 -15.11
CA GLN A 153 15.97 46.40 -14.80
C GLN A 153 15.24 45.86 -13.57
N PHE A 154 15.09 44.53 -13.45
CA PHE A 154 14.53 43.89 -12.26
C PHE A 154 15.29 44.29 -10.99
N ARG A 155 16.63 44.34 -11.04
CA ARG A 155 17.46 44.75 -9.90
C ARG A 155 17.26 46.21 -9.46
N LYS A 156 16.71 47.08 -10.31
CA LYS A 156 16.40 48.47 -9.95
C LYS A 156 15.04 48.63 -9.25
N ILE A 157 14.18 47.62 -9.35
CA ILE A 157 12.82 47.61 -8.78
C ILE A 157 12.84 47.07 -7.33
N ARG A 158 13.87 46.31 -6.94
CA ARG A 158 14.10 45.80 -5.58
C ARG A 158 14.93 46.76 -4.74
#